data_AF-A0A9W7DUR9-F1
#
_entry.id   AF-A0A9W7DUR9-F1
#
_cell.length_a   1.000
_cell.length_b   1.000
_cell.length_c   1.000
_cell.angle_alpha   90.00
_cell.angle_beta   90.00
_cell.angle_gamma   90.00
#
_symmetry.space_group_name_H-M   'P 1'
#
loop_
_entity.id
_entity.type
_entity.pdbx_description
1 polymer ?
#
loop_
_entity_poly.entity_id
_entity_poly.type
_entity_poly.pdbx_seq_one_letter_code
_entity_poly.pdbx_strand_id
1 'polypeptide(L)'
;PYRDLLKIIMDKMQRTLDTIESDLSNVRSGISGYDYSSGSSSIYLDTSDLLLDLNLIHRSLTSTGNGPIAGGGLSDLIRNLHCFGLTLVPLDLRQEADRHEDAVDAITRFLGQGSYKGWDEDTKVAWLGKQISGRRPLIGRGAWRKGSNERFFTPEVVEVLDTFEMAAEQGPGTLGAYVISQATLASDVMAVLLLQLSSGSESPMRVAPLFETLDDLEGAKGTMGRLWDNPAYMGRCGGRQEIMVGYSDSAKDAGRLAASWAQYETQEKLAKLGRERGVEVTFFHGKGGTVGRGGNPATFHAILGHPPETIDGRFRVTEQVRAGG
;
A
#
# COMPACT_ATOMS: atom_id res chain seq x y z
N PRO A 1 30.65 -15.93 22.78
CA PRO A 1 30.24 -15.70 21.38
C PRO A 1 28.82 -15.10 21.26
N TYR A 2 27.77 -15.79 21.69
CA TYR A 2 26.39 -15.28 21.53
C TYR A 2 26.14 -13.96 22.23
N ARG A 3 26.61 -13.82 23.49
CA ARG A 3 26.53 -12.57 24.25
C ARG A 3 27.31 -11.43 23.60
N ASP A 4 28.44 -11.73 22.97
CA ASP A 4 29.29 -10.72 22.32
C ASP A 4 28.60 -10.19 21.05
N LEU A 5 28.02 -11.09 20.25
CA LEU A 5 27.22 -10.70 19.09
C LEU A 5 25.94 -9.95 19.48
N LEU A 6 25.26 -10.39 20.55
CA LEU A 6 24.09 -9.67 21.07
C LEU A 6 24.41 -8.24 21.52
N LYS A 7 25.59 -8.00 22.11
CA LYS A 7 26.03 -6.63 22.43
C LYS A 7 26.17 -5.78 21.17
N ILE A 8 26.78 -6.32 20.11
CA ILE A 8 26.92 -5.61 18.82
C ILE A 8 25.53 -5.28 18.24
N ILE A 9 24.59 -6.24 18.28
CA ILE A 9 23.21 -6.04 17.83
C ILE A 9 22.53 -4.96 18.66
N MET A 10 22.66 -4.99 19.99
CA MET A 10 22.08 -3.98 20.90
C MET A 10 22.64 -2.59 20.63
N ASP A 11 23.96 -2.45 20.47
CA ASP A 11 24.59 -1.16 20.16
C ASP A 11 24.12 -0.62 18.80
N LYS A 12 23.92 -1.50 17.81
CA LYS A 12 23.38 -1.14 16.50
C LYS A 12 21.92 -0.69 16.59
N MET A 13 21.09 -1.41 17.36
CA MET A 13 19.70 -1.01 17.64
C MET A 13 19.60 0.33 18.37
N GLN A 14 20.48 0.58 19.35
CA GLN A 14 20.51 1.85 20.08
C GLN A 14 20.85 3.01 19.12
N ARG A 15 21.85 2.85 18.25
CA ARG A 15 22.17 3.87 17.24
C ARG A 15 21.02 4.12 16.27
N THR A 16 20.29 3.07 15.87
CA THR A 16 19.07 3.23 15.05
C THR A 16 18.04 4.10 15.78
N LEU A 17 17.79 3.83 17.06
CA LEU A 17 16.85 4.62 17.87
C LEU A 17 17.31 6.08 18.00
N ASP A 18 18.58 6.31 18.35
CA ASP A 18 19.14 7.65 18.52
C ASP A 18 19.03 8.47 17.23
N THR A 19 19.22 7.83 16.08
CA THR A 19 19.05 8.46 14.75
C THR A 19 17.60 8.86 14.51
N ILE A 20 16.64 7.96 14.76
CA ILE A 20 15.20 8.24 14.63
C ILE A 20 14.78 9.39 15.55
N GLU A 21 15.25 9.42 16.80
CA GLU A 21 14.94 10.50 17.75
C GLU A 21 15.50 11.85 17.30
N SER A 22 16.73 11.85 16.76
CA SER A 22 17.34 13.04 16.16
C SER A 22 16.55 13.54 14.96
N ASP A 23 16.16 12.65 14.05
CA ASP A 23 15.37 13.00 12.86
C ASP A 23 14.00 13.56 13.23
N LEU A 24 13.31 12.93 14.20
CA LEU A 24 12.05 13.44 14.73
C LEU A 24 12.21 14.83 15.37
N SER A 25 13.32 15.09 16.06
CA SER A 25 13.61 16.41 16.61
C SER A 25 13.81 17.44 15.50
N ASN A 26 14.57 17.10 14.45
CA ASN A 26 14.80 17.97 13.30
C ASN A 26 13.49 18.35 12.60
N VAL A 27 12.61 17.38 12.37
CA VAL A 27 11.27 17.61 11.79
C VAL A 27 10.45 18.57 12.66
N ARG A 28 10.44 18.35 13.98
CA ARG A 28 9.73 19.23 14.93
C ARG A 28 10.30 20.65 14.96
N SER A 29 11.59 20.81 14.66
CA SER A 29 12.26 22.10 14.57
C SER A 29 12.19 22.75 13.17
N GLY A 30 11.50 22.13 12.21
CA GLY A 30 11.35 22.66 10.85
C GLY A 30 12.61 22.55 9.98
N ILE A 31 13.57 21.72 10.37
CA ILE A 31 14.75 21.41 9.57
C ILE A 31 14.37 20.31 8.58
N SER A 32 14.53 20.57 7.28
CA SER A 32 14.26 19.60 6.21
C SER A 32 15.56 19.10 5.58
N GLY A 33 15.62 17.81 5.29
CA GLY A 33 16.77 17.13 4.71
C GLY A 33 17.36 16.07 5.64
N TYR A 34 17.35 14.82 5.20
CA TYR A 34 17.95 13.70 5.90
C TYR A 34 19.18 13.23 5.13
N ASP A 35 20.33 13.18 5.80
CA ASP A 35 21.55 12.64 5.21
C ASP A 35 21.94 11.32 5.87
N TYR A 36 21.34 10.23 5.38
CA TYR A 36 21.72 8.87 5.79
C TYR A 36 22.99 8.36 5.07
N SER A 37 23.65 9.18 4.25
CA SER A 37 24.77 8.74 3.41
C SER A 37 26.07 8.48 4.18
N SER A 38 26.16 8.89 5.45
CA SER A 38 27.39 8.85 6.25
C SER A 38 27.47 7.78 7.34
N GLY A 39 26.55 6.79 7.38
CA GLY A 39 26.53 5.83 8.51
C GLY A 39 25.86 4.46 8.30
N SER A 40 25.54 4.03 7.08
CA SER A 40 24.68 2.84 6.85
C SER A 40 25.17 1.53 7.50
N SER A 41 26.47 1.37 7.74
CA SER A 41 27.02 0.18 8.42
C SER A 41 26.75 0.16 9.93
N SER A 42 26.26 1.26 10.51
CA SER A 42 26.16 1.44 11.97
C SER A 42 24.74 1.36 12.53
N ILE A 43 23.72 1.33 11.67
CA ILE A 43 22.28 1.27 12.02
C ILE A 43 21.57 0.19 11.21
N TYR A 44 20.34 -0.18 11.61
CA TYR A 44 19.46 -1.05 10.83
C TYR A 44 18.50 -0.21 9.99
N LEU A 45 18.53 -0.40 8.67
CA LEU A 45 17.60 0.23 7.74
C LEU A 45 16.52 -0.75 7.26
N ASP A 46 16.82 -2.05 7.25
CA ASP A 46 15.92 -3.10 6.82
C ASP A 46 15.80 -4.20 7.92
N THR A 47 14.60 -4.75 8.06
CA THR A 47 14.32 -5.84 9.02
C THR A 47 15.17 -7.09 8.70
N SER A 48 15.46 -7.33 7.42
CA SER A 48 16.27 -8.46 6.95
C SER A 48 17.68 -8.45 7.52
N ASP A 49 18.29 -7.27 7.73
CA ASP A 49 19.62 -7.16 8.33
C ASP A 49 19.63 -7.68 9.78
N LEU A 50 18.64 -7.30 10.59
CA LEU A 50 18.52 -7.78 11.97
C LEU A 50 18.16 -9.28 12.01
N LEU A 51 17.32 -9.74 11.08
CA LEU A 51 17.01 -11.16 10.95
C LEU A 51 18.25 -11.98 10.59
N LEU A 52 19.16 -11.48 9.75
CA LEU A 52 20.40 -12.18 9.41
C LEU A 52 21.25 -12.45 10.66
N ASP A 53 21.42 -11.44 11.51
CA ASP A 53 22.21 -11.54 12.75
C ASP A 53 21.58 -12.50 13.76
N LEU A 54 20.26 -12.43 13.96
CA LEU A 54 19.55 -13.34 14.88
C LEU A 54 19.50 -14.78 14.35
N ASN A 55 19.33 -14.97 13.05
CA ASN A 55 19.35 -16.30 12.44
C ASN A 55 20.74 -16.95 12.49
N LEU A 56 21.82 -16.17 12.50
CA LEU A 56 23.17 -16.69 12.72
C LEU A 56 23.28 -17.35 14.10
N ILE A 57 22.79 -16.68 15.15
CA ILE A 57 22.73 -17.23 16.52
C ILE A 57 21.84 -18.48 16.54
N HIS A 58 20.65 -18.40 15.94
CA HIS A 58 19.68 -19.50 15.92
C HIS A 58 20.25 -20.76 15.26
N ARG A 59 20.85 -20.62 14.07
CA ARG A 59 21.48 -21.73 13.34
C ARG A 59 22.63 -22.34 14.14
N SER A 60 23.49 -21.51 14.75
CA SER A 60 24.61 -21.98 15.56
C SER A 60 24.14 -22.79 16.78
N LEU A 61 23.17 -22.28 17.54
CA LEU A 61 22.60 -22.99 18.69
C LEU A 61 21.98 -24.33 18.27
N THR A 62 21.23 -24.34 17.16
CA THR A 62 20.62 -25.57 16.63
C THR A 62 21.66 -26.60 16.24
N SER A 63 22.70 -26.19 15.49
CA SER A 63 23.77 -27.08 15.01
C SER A 63 24.66 -27.65 16.12
N THR A 64 24.68 -27.02 17.30
CA THR A 64 25.49 -27.44 18.46
C THR A 64 24.68 -28.21 19.51
N GLY A 65 23.46 -28.64 19.18
CA GLY A 65 22.61 -29.42 20.09
C GLY A 65 21.81 -28.58 21.10
N ASN A 66 21.86 -27.26 21.00
CA ASN A 66 21.15 -26.32 21.88
C ASN A 66 19.78 -25.89 21.31
N GLY A 67 19.13 -26.77 20.55
CA GLY A 67 17.82 -26.54 19.92
C GLY A 67 16.74 -26.02 20.88
N PRO A 68 16.57 -26.58 22.09
CA PRO A 68 15.59 -26.07 23.05
C PRO A 68 15.80 -24.60 23.46
N ILE A 69 17.05 -24.13 23.51
CA ILE A 69 17.37 -22.72 23.80
C ILE A 69 17.04 -21.84 22.59
N ALA A 70 17.41 -22.29 21.38
CA ALA A 70 17.08 -21.59 20.14
C ALA A 70 15.57 -21.45 19.91
N GLY A 71 14.80 -22.48 20.29
CA GLY A 71 13.33 -22.55 20.20
C GLY A 71 12.56 -21.73 21.24
N GLY A 72 13.26 -21.12 22.22
CA GLY A 72 12.67 -20.24 23.23
C GLY A 72 12.60 -18.78 22.75
N GLY A 73 13.01 -17.85 23.63
CA GLY A 73 12.88 -16.42 23.39
C GLY A 73 13.55 -15.88 22.12
N LEU A 74 14.58 -16.57 21.58
CA LEU A 74 15.18 -16.20 20.30
C LEU A 74 14.20 -16.43 19.13
N SER A 75 13.51 -17.58 19.11
CA SER A 75 12.48 -17.86 18.11
C SER A 75 11.30 -16.89 18.25
N ASP A 76 10.92 -16.52 19.47
CA ASP A 76 9.85 -15.54 19.70
C ASP A 76 10.25 -14.15 19.18
N LEU A 77 11.51 -13.72 19.39
CA LEU A 77 12.02 -12.48 18.83
C LEU A 77 12.04 -12.49 17.29
N ILE A 78 12.48 -13.59 16.69
CA ILE A 78 12.48 -13.77 15.22
C ILE A 78 11.04 -13.72 14.68
N ARG A 79 10.08 -14.37 15.33
CA ARG A 79 8.65 -14.30 14.96
C ARG A 79 8.11 -12.89 15.07
N ASN A 80 8.44 -12.17 16.14
CA ASN A 80 8.04 -10.78 16.32
C ASN A 80 8.59 -9.89 15.20
N LEU A 81 9.83 -10.09 14.77
CA LEU A 81 10.40 -9.34 13.64
C LEU A 81 9.73 -9.67 12.31
N HIS A 82 9.33 -10.92 12.08
CA HIS A 82 8.52 -11.24 10.90
C HIS A 82 7.12 -10.62 10.94
N CYS A 83 6.56 -10.38 12.13
CA CYS A 83 5.22 -9.81 12.29
C CYS A 83 5.21 -8.28 12.26
N PHE A 84 6.16 -7.65 12.95
CA PHE A 84 6.17 -6.21 13.22
C PHE A 84 7.30 -5.47 12.50
N GLY A 85 8.35 -6.17 12.09
CA GLY A 85 9.54 -5.54 11.50
C GLY A 85 10.18 -4.49 12.41
N LEU A 86 10.84 -3.51 11.78
CA LEU A 86 11.38 -2.32 12.44
C LEU A 86 10.38 -1.15 12.53
N THR A 87 9.28 -1.23 11.79
CA THR A 87 8.28 -0.15 11.64
C THR A 87 7.02 -0.38 12.47
N LEU A 88 6.93 -1.52 13.17
CA LEU A 88 5.79 -2.02 13.95
C LEU A 88 4.54 -2.31 13.12
N VAL A 89 3.98 -1.29 12.47
CA VAL A 89 2.76 -1.36 11.68
C VAL A 89 2.96 -0.55 10.41
N PRO A 90 2.92 -1.18 9.23
CA PRO A 90 2.93 -0.46 7.96
C PRO A 90 1.73 0.46 7.85
N LEU A 91 1.93 1.69 7.37
CA LEU A 91 0.86 2.67 7.20
C LEU A 91 0.28 2.59 5.78
N ASP A 92 -1.03 2.42 5.69
CA ASP A 92 -1.74 2.60 4.42
C ASP A 92 -1.97 4.09 4.15
N LEU A 93 -1.80 4.49 2.89
CA LEU A 93 -2.22 5.81 2.42
C LEU A 93 -3.60 5.68 1.78
N ARG A 94 -4.45 6.69 1.95
CA ARG A 94 -5.79 6.73 1.35
C ARG A 94 -6.10 8.12 0.83
N GLN A 95 -6.59 8.21 -0.40
CA GLN A 95 -7.05 9.45 -1.02
C GLN A 95 -8.19 9.14 -2.00
N GLU A 96 -9.01 10.13 -2.37
CA GLU A 96 -10.09 10.00 -3.35
C GLU A 96 -9.60 10.10 -4.80
N ALA A 97 -10.25 9.37 -5.72
CA ALA A 97 -9.87 9.27 -7.13
C ALA A 97 -9.76 10.62 -7.85
N ASP A 98 -10.70 11.54 -7.59
CA ASP A 98 -10.76 12.87 -8.22
C ASP A 98 -9.49 13.70 -7.96
N ARG A 99 -8.86 13.53 -6.79
CA ARG A 99 -7.61 14.24 -6.43
C ARG A 99 -6.44 13.74 -7.26
N HIS A 100 -6.42 12.46 -7.64
CA HIS A 100 -5.42 11.91 -8.55
C HIS A 100 -5.68 12.39 -9.97
N GLU A 101 -6.94 12.45 -10.39
CA GLU A 101 -7.34 12.99 -11.68
C GLU A 101 -6.91 14.47 -11.82
N ASP A 102 -7.14 15.30 -10.81
CA ASP A 102 -6.68 16.68 -10.75
C ASP A 102 -5.16 16.81 -10.88
N ALA A 103 -4.41 15.94 -10.19
CA ALA A 103 -2.95 15.95 -10.25
C ALA A 103 -2.44 15.57 -11.65
N VAL A 104 -3.01 14.54 -12.27
CA VAL A 104 -2.64 14.13 -13.63
C VAL A 104 -3.03 15.21 -14.64
N ASP A 105 -4.21 15.82 -14.50
CA ASP A 105 -4.68 16.91 -15.36
C ASP A 105 -3.80 18.16 -15.26
N ALA A 106 -3.37 18.54 -14.06
CA ALA A 106 -2.41 19.62 -13.86
C ALA A 106 -1.10 19.34 -14.59
N ILE A 107 -0.60 18.10 -14.51
CA ILE A 107 0.62 17.66 -15.22
C ILE A 107 0.42 17.73 -16.74
N THR A 108 -0.67 17.19 -17.30
CA THR A 108 -0.89 17.20 -18.75
C THR A 108 -1.04 18.62 -19.29
N ARG A 109 -1.74 19.51 -18.57
CA ARG A 109 -1.86 20.93 -18.93
C ARG A 109 -0.52 21.64 -18.85
N PHE A 110 0.27 21.40 -17.80
CA PHE A 110 1.62 21.96 -17.66
C PHE A 110 2.55 21.54 -18.81
N LEU A 111 2.45 20.29 -19.26
CA LEU A 111 3.21 19.76 -20.39
C LEU A 111 2.66 20.17 -21.77
N GLY A 112 1.55 20.92 -21.83
CA GLY A 112 0.91 21.33 -23.08
C GLY A 112 0.22 20.19 -23.84
N GLN A 113 -0.14 19.10 -23.17
CA GLN A 113 -0.80 17.93 -23.76
C GLN A 113 -2.33 18.02 -23.77
N GLY A 114 -2.89 19.05 -23.13
CA GLY A 114 -4.33 19.22 -22.96
C GLY A 114 -4.80 18.84 -21.55
N SER A 115 -6.12 18.81 -21.38
CA SER A 115 -6.77 18.48 -20.10
C SER A 115 -7.13 16.99 -20.07
N TYR A 116 -6.49 16.27 -19.16
CA TYR A 116 -6.77 14.86 -18.88
C TYR A 116 -8.23 14.64 -18.46
N LYS A 117 -8.81 15.57 -17.69
CA LYS A 117 -10.23 15.53 -17.29
C LYS A 117 -11.20 15.52 -18.47
N GLY A 118 -10.81 16.16 -19.58
CA GLY A 118 -11.61 16.22 -20.81
C GLY A 118 -11.50 14.98 -21.70
N TRP A 119 -10.67 14.01 -21.33
CA TRP A 119 -10.48 12.79 -22.14
C TRP A 119 -11.49 11.71 -21.78
N ASP A 120 -11.85 10.90 -22.77
CA ASP A 120 -12.57 9.65 -22.52
C ASP A 120 -11.67 8.58 -21.90
N GLU A 121 -12.29 7.53 -21.36
CA GLU A 121 -11.59 6.48 -20.61
C GLU A 121 -10.60 5.67 -21.48
N ASP A 122 -10.89 5.51 -22.78
CA ASP A 122 -9.99 4.86 -23.75
C ASP A 122 -8.71 5.67 -23.93
N THR A 123 -8.85 6.98 -24.08
CA THR A 123 -7.74 7.92 -24.21
C THR A 123 -6.93 7.98 -22.92
N LYS A 124 -7.58 8.04 -21.75
CA LYS A 124 -6.92 8.02 -20.43
C LYS A 124 -6.07 6.76 -20.27
N VAL A 125 -6.65 5.57 -20.43
CA VAL A 125 -5.94 4.29 -20.25
C VAL A 125 -4.79 4.13 -21.25
N ALA A 126 -4.99 4.52 -22.52
CA ALA A 126 -3.93 4.47 -23.52
C ALA A 126 -2.77 5.41 -23.18
N TRP A 127 -3.07 6.64 -22.76
CA TRP A 127 -2.05 7.61 -22.37
C TRP A 127 -1.29 7.14 -21.12
N LEU A 128 -1.99 6.73 -20.07
CA LEU A 128 -1.38 6.21 -18.83
C LEU A 128 -0.49 5.00 -19.10
N GLY A 129 -0.96 4.03 -19.91
CA GLY A 129 -0.18 2.85 -20.27
C GLY A 129 1.14 3.20 -20.97
N LYS A 130 1.12 4.21 -21.86
CA LYS A 130 2.32 4.74 -22.50
C LYS A 130 3.28 5.37 -21.49
N GLN A 131 2.78 6.16 -20.54
CA GLN A 131 3.65 6.82 -19.54
C GLN A 131 4.23 5.82 -18.53
N ILE A 132 3.45 4.85 -18.05
CA ILE A 132 3.89 3.79 -17.12
C ILE A 132 4.98 2.90 -17.73
N SER A 133 4.89 2.66 -19.04
CA SER A 133 5.92 1.94 -19.81
C SER A 133 7.19 2.76 -20.04
N GLY A 134 7.09 4.09 -19.91
CA GLY A 134 8.21 5.01 -20.04
C GLY A 134 9.22 4.86 -18.90
N ARG A 135 10.47 5.25 -19.17
CA ARG A 135 11.57 5.25 -18.18
C ARG A 135 11.90 6.65 -17.64
N ARG A 136 11.18 7.68 -18.10
CA ARG A 136 11.44 9.07 -17.75
C ARG A 136 10.35 9.59 -16.81
N PRO A 137 10.71 10.33 -15.76
CA PRO A 137 9.74 11.09 -14.97
C PRO A 137 8.92 12.04 -15.86
N LEU A 138 7.63 12.19 -15.58
CA LEU A 138 6.73 13.08 -16.32
C LEU A 138 7.15 14.55 -16.23
N ILE A 139 7.52 14.98 -15.02
CA ILE A 139 7.98 16.33 -14.71
C ILE A 139 9.19 16.24 -13.77
N GLY A 140 10.02 17.30 -13.75
CA GLY A 140 11.13 17.36 -12.81
C GLY A 140 10.65 17.44 -11.35
N ARG A 141 11.39 16.80 -10.43
CA ARG A 141 11.11 16.88 -8.98
C ARG A 141 11.05 18.34 -8.51
N GLY A 142 10.06 18.64 -7.66
CA GLY A 142 9.81 19.99 -7.14
C GLY A 142 9.29 21.00 -8.18
N ALA A 143 9.01 20.60 -9.43
CA ALA A 143 8.50 21.54 -10.44
C ALA A 143 7.16 22.17 -10.03
N TRP A 144 6.32 21.45 -9.30
CA TRP A 144 5.02 21.92 -8.81
C TRP A 144 5.12 22.94 -7.66
N ARG A 145 6.27 23.00 -6.97
CA ARG A 145 6.53 23.98 -5.88
C ARG A 145 7.04 25.33 -6.40
N LYS A 146 7.31 25.47 -7.70
CA LYS A 146 7.82 26.72 -8.28
C LYS A 146 6.66 27.70 -8.45
N GLY A 147 6.79 28.91 -7.88
CA GLY A 147 5.75 29.95 -7.99
C GLY A 147 5.35 30.30 -9.42
N SER A 148 6.26 30.14 -10.40
CA SER A 148 5.94 30.31 -11.82
C SER A 148 4.89 29.33 -12.36
N ASN A 149 4.61 28.25 -11.63
CA ASN A 149 3.75 27.15 -12.07
C ASN A 149 2.42 27.06 -11.30
N GLU A 150 2.14 28.00 -10.38
CA GLU A 150 0.92 28.04 -9.54
C GLU A 150 -0.38 28.00 -10.36
N ARG A 151 -0.35 28.49 -11.62
CA ARG A 151 -1.51 28.43 -12.52
C ARG A 151 -1.94 27.00 -12.88
N PHE A 152 -1.07 26.01 -12.72
CA PHE A 152 -1.35 24.60 -13.02
C PHE A 152 -1.49 23.78 -11.75
N PHE A 153 -0.61 23.99 -10.77
CA PHE A 153 -0.54 23.21 -9.55
C PHE A 153 -1.16 23.99 -8.38
N THR A 154 -2.43 23.74 -8.11
CA THR A 154 -3.14 24.32 -6.94
C THR A 154 -2.61 23.71 -5.64
N PRO A 155 -2.89 24.32 -4.47
CA PRO A 155 -2.47 23.75 -3.18
C PRO A 155 -2.90 22.29 -2.98
N GLU A 156 -4.08 21.91 -3.46
CA GLU A 156 -4.63 20.55 -3.37
C GLU A 156 -3.87 19.57 -4.27
N VAL A 157 -3.45 20.01 -5.46
CA VAL A 157 -2.61 19.21 -6.35
C VAL A 157 -1.19 19.06 -5.78
N VAL A 158 -0.64 20.15 -5.24
CA VAL A 158 0.68 20.15 -4.60
C VAL A 158 0.70 19.16 -3.44
N GLU A 159 -0.34 19.12 -2.59
CA GLU A 159 -0.44 18.15 -1.50
C GLU A 159 -0.39 16.68 -1.99
N VAL A 160 -1.12 16.36 -3.06
CA VAL A 160 -1.10 15.01 -3.66
C VAL A 160 0.30 14.63 -4.15
N LEU A 161 0.96 15.55 -4.87
CA LEU A 161 2.31 15.32 -5.40
C LEU A 161 3.36 15.22 -4.28
N ASP A 162 3.24 16.06 -3.24
CA ASP A 162 4.08 16.01 -2.05
C ASP A 162 3.93 14.69 -1.28
N THR A 163 2.70 14.17 -1.18
CA THR A 163 2.43 12.86 -0.57
C THR A 163 3.11 11.73 -1.35
N PHE A 164 3.10 11.76 -2.68
CA PHE A 164 3.82 10.76 -3.49
C PHE A 164 5.35 10.93 -3.45
N GLU A 165 5.86 12.15 -3.31
CA GLU A 165 7.28 12.43 -3.07
C GLU A 165 7.72 11.86 -1.72
N MET A 166 7.00 12.17 -0.64
CA MET A 166 7.23 11.61 0.68
C MET A 166 7.18 10.08 0.68
N ALA A 167 6.19 9.49 0.00
CA ALA A 167 6.05 8.04 -0.07
C ALA A 167 7.23 7.35 -0.78
N ALA A 168 7.83 8.01 -1.78
CA ALA A 168 9.00 7.49 -2.49
C ALA A 168 10.29 7.53 -1.66
N GLU A 169 10.33 8.35 -0.61
CA GLU A 169 11.46 8.46 0.32
C GLU A 169 11.40 7.46 1.48
N GLN A 170 10.26 6.77 1.66
CA GLN A 170 10.10 5.81 2.76
C GLN A 170 10.81 4.49 2.48
N GLY A 171 11.45 3.94 3.52
CA GLY A 171 12.09 2.63 3.47
C GLY A 171 11.10 1.46 3.36
N PRO A 172 11.62 0.25 3.05
CA PRO A 172 10.80 -0.97 2.97
C PRO A 172 10.03 -1.25 4.26
N GLY A 173 8.77 -1.66 4.13
CA GLY A 173 7.93 -2.02 5.28
C GLY A 173 7.35 -0.85 6.06
N THR A 174 7.66 0.41 5.71
CA THR A 174 7.02 1.59 6.30
C THR A 174 5.59 1.78 5.80
N LEU A 175 5.38 1.59 4.51
CA LEU A 175 4.10 1.82 3.85
C LEU A 175 3.45 0.50 3.39
N GLY A 176 2.12 0.45 3.50
CA GLY A 176 1.29 -0.68 3.11
C GLY A 176 0.73 -0.54 1.70
N ALA A 177 -0.60 -0.52 1.59
CA ALA A 177 -1.32 -0.26 0.35
C ALA A 177 -1.67 1.22 0.21
N TYR A 178 -1.77 1.69 -1.03
CA TYR A 178 -2.39 2.95 -1.38
C TYR A 178 -3.84 2.69 -1.78
N VAL A 179 -4.78 3.08 -0.94
CA VAL A 179 -6.22 2.91 -1.14
C VAL A 179 -6.80 4.08 -1.90
N ILE A 180 -7.53 3.80 -2.98
CA ILE A 180 -8.23 4.82 -3.79
C ILE A 180 -9.71 4.78 -3.41
N SER A 181 -10.17 5.80 -2.70
CA SER A 181 -11.61 5.97 -2.38
C SER A 181 -12.38 6.40 -3.61
N GLN A 182 -13.67 6.04 -3.69
CA GLN A 182 -14.53 6.37 -4.83
C GLN A 182 -13.92 5.93 -6.18
N ALA A 183 -13.26 4.77 -6.20
CA ALA A 183 -12.68 4.25 -7.44
C ALA A 183 -13.78 3.67 -8.34
N THR A 184 -13.82 4.10 -9.59
CA THR A 184 -14.87 3.69 -10.55
C THR A 184 -14.28 3.07 -11.82
N LEU A 185 -13.13 3.57 -12.28
CA LEU A 185 -12.56 3.26 -13.59
C LEU A 185 -11.12 2.72 -13.51
N ALA A 186 -10.65 2.13 -14.62
CA ALA A 186 -9.30 1.57 -14.69
C ALA A 186 -8.24 2.68 -14.66
N SER A 187 -8.57 3.85 -15.21
CA SER A 187 -7.76 5.06 -15.12
C SER A 187 -7.39 5.45 -13.70
N ASP A 188 -8.28 5.26 -12.72
CA ASP A 188 -8.07 5.71 -11.34
C ASP A 188 -6.88 4.97 -10.73
N VAL A 189 -6.83 3.66 -10.93
CA VAL A 189 -5.75 2.78 -10.47
C VAL A 189 -4.45 3.08 -11.20
N MET A 190 -4.52 3.27 -12.52
CA MET A 190 -3.34 3.55 -13.34
C MET A 190 -2.76 4.95 -13.07
N ALA A 191 -3.59 5.95 -12.75
CA ALA A 191 -3.16 7.29 -12.38
C ALA A 191 -2.31 7.27 -11.11
N VAL A 192 -2.76 6.57 -10.07
CA VAL A 192 -1.97 6.41 -8.82
C VAL A 192 -0.65 5.69 -9.08
N LEU A 193 -0.66 4.60 -9.85
CA LEU A 193 0.59 3.91 -10.21
C LEU A 193 1.55 4.85 -10.95
N LEU A 194 1.05 5.66 -11.89
CA LEU A 194 1.86 6.61 -12.62
C LEU A 194 2.44 7.71 -11.72
N LEU A 195 1.67 8.23 -10.76
CA LEU A 195 2.13 9.25 -9.82
C LEU A 195 3.24 8.71 -8.90
N GLN A 196 3.11 7.46 -8.41
CA GLN A 196 4.17 6.80 -7.65
C GLN A 196 5.47 6.61 -8.46
N LEU A 197 5.34 6.19 -9.72
CA LEU A 197 6.51 6.04 -10.60
C LEU A 197 7.15 7.40 -10.91
N SER A 198 6.33 8.44 -11.07
CA SER A 198 6.78 9.79 -11.41
C SER A 198 7.47 10.50 -10.24
N SER A 199 7.13 10.16 -8.99
CA SER A 199 7.87 10.62 -7.82
C SER A 199 9.24 9.92 -7.68
N GLY A 200 9.49 8.88 -8.47
CA GLY A 200 10.74 8.12 -8.47
C GLY A 200 10.76 7.00 -7.43
N SER A 201 9.58 6.48 -7.05
CA SER A 201 9.50 5.28 -6.23
C SER A 201 10.08 4.07 -6.99
N GLU A 202 11.11 3.45 -6.42
CA GLU A 202 11.70 2.22 -6.96
C GLU A 202 10.82 0.98 -6.67
N SER A 203 10.09 1.02 -5.56
CA SER A 203 9.16 -0.02 -5.12
C SER A 203 7.80 0.60 -4.80
N PRO A 204 6.95 0.83 -5.81
CA PRO A 204 5.61 1.40 -5.60
C PRO A 204 4.78 0.58 -4.61
N MET A 205 3.97 1.29 -3.82
CA MET A 205 2.94 0.72 -2.96
C MET A 205 1.92 -0.06 -3.79
N ARG A 206 1.33 -1.10 -3.19
CA ARG A 206 0.21 -1.82 -3.78
C ARG A 206 -0.99 -0.88 -3.89
N VAL A 207 -1.51 -0.68 -5.10
CA VAL A 207 -2.67 0.18 -5.33
C VAL A 207 -3.94 -0.65 -5.18
N ALA A 208 -4.79 -0.28 -4.23
CA ALA A 208 -6.05 -0.97 -3.93
C ALA A 208 -7.24 -0.05 -4.25
N PRO A 209 -7.99 -0.29 -5.35
CA PRO A 209 -9.26 0.40 -5.57
C PRO A 209 -10.25 -0.01 -4.49
N LEU A 210 -10.99 0.97 -3.98
CA LEU A 210 -12.07 0.77 -3.02
C LEU A 210 -13.41 1.01 -3.73
N PHE A 211 -14.15 -0.07 -3.94
CA PHE A 211 -15.50 -0.05 -4.48
C PHE A 211 -16.50 0.10 -3.31
N GLU A 212 -17.19 1.24 -3.25
CA GLU A 212 -18.00 1.66 -2.08
C GLU A 212 -19.50 1.71 -2.37
N THR A 213 -19.94 2.03 -3.58
CA THR A 213 -21.36 2.09 -3.93
C THR A 213 -21.85 0.80 -4.61
N LEU A 214 -23.16 0.65 -4.78
CA LEU A 214 -23.70 -0.50 -5.52
C LEU A 214 -23.23 -0.49 -6.99
N ASP A 215 -23.28 0.68 -7.64
CA ASP A 215 -22.87 0.85 -9.03
C ASP A 215 -21.37 0.51 -9.21
N ASP A 216 -20.53 0.91 -8.26
CA ASP A 216 -19.10 0.57 -8.26
C ASP A 216 -18.87 -0.93 -8.18
N LEU A 217 -19.61 -1.63 -7.31
CA LEU A 217 -19.50 -3.09 -7.14
C LEU A 217 -19.94 -3.82 -8.42
N GLU A 218 -21.03 -3.38 -9.05
CA GLU A 218 -21.49 -3.95 -10.32
C GLU A 218 -20.50 -3.70 -11.47
N GLY A 219 -19.88 -2.51 -11.51
CA GLY A 219 -18.87 -2.11 -12.47
C GLY A 219 -17.48 -2.74 -12.25
N ALA A 220 -17.17 -3.17 -11.03
CA ALA A 220 -15.84 -3.59 -10.61
C ALA A 220 -15.21 -4.66 -11.52
N LYS A 221 -16.00 -5.65 -11.98
CA LYS A 221 -15.50 -6.69 -12.90
C LYS A 221 -15.01 -6.09 -14.21
N GLY A 222 -15.75 -5.14 -14.78
CA GLY A 222 -15.38 -4.45 -16.02
C GLY A 222 -14.11 -3.62 -15.84
N THR A 223 -14.07 -2.85 -14.75
CA THR A 223 -12.92 -2.01 -14.37
C THR A 223 -11.64 -2.83 -14.19
N MET A 224 -11.69 -3.90 -13.39
CA MET A 224 -10.54 -4.77 -13.16
C MET A 224 -10.15 -5.58 -14.41
N GLY A 225 -11.13 -6.00 -15.22
CA GLY A 225 -10.85 -6.70 -16.48
C GLY A 225 -10.05 -5.84 -17.45
N ARG A 226 -10.48 -4.60 -17.64
CA ARG A 226 -9.79 -3.60 -18.47
C ARG A 226 -8.39 -3.27 -17.96
N LEU A 227 -8.24 -3.18 -16.64
CA LEU A 227 -6.95 -2.94 -15.98
C LEU A 227 -5.97 -4.11 -16.21
N TRP A 228 -6.43 -5.35 -16.02
CA TRP A 228 -5.61 -6.55 -16.22
C TRP A 228 -5.40 -6.92 -17.69
N ASP A 229 -6.16 -6.36 -18.62
CA ASP A 229 -5.88 -6.46 -20.06
C ASP A 229 -4.81 -5.46 -20.51
N ASN A 230 -4.45 -4.48 -19.67
CA ASN A 230 -3.40 -3.52 -19.97
C ASN A 230 -2.00 -4.11 -19.64
N PRO A 231 -1.12 -4.32 -20.63
CA PRO A 231 0.18 -4.96 -20.39
C PRO A 231 1.13 -4.10 -19.54
N ALA A 232 1.01 -2.77 -19.61
CA ALA A 232 1.83 -1.87 -18.80
C ALA A 232 1.47 -1.99 -17.31
N TYR A 233 0.19 -2.17 -17.01
CA TYR A 233 -0.26 -2.41 -15.64
C TYR A 233 0.11 -3.81 -15.15
N MET A 234 -0.17 -4.85 -15.95
CA MET A 234 0.14 -6.23 -15.59
C MET A 234 1.62 -6.46 -15.31
N GLY A 235 2.50 -5.83 -16.08
CA GLY A 235 3.95 -5.88 -15.84
C GLY A 235 4.37 -5.24 -14.51
N ARG A 236 3.55 -4.36 -13.91
CA ARG A 236 3.83 -3.67 -12.66
C ARG A 236 3.14 -4.28 -11.44
N CYS A 237 1.93 -4.82 -11.58
CA CYS A 237 1.23 -5.49 -10.47
C CYS A 237 1.82 -6.87 -10.14
N GLY A 238 2.62 -7.46 -11.04
CA GLY A 238 3.37 -8.69 -10.77
C GLY A 238 2.47 -9.90 -10.50
N GLY A 239 1.27 -9.90 -11.09
CA GLY A 239 0.28 -10.97 -10.89
C GLY A 239 -0.37 -10.96 -9.51
N ARG A 240 -0.29 -9.87 -8.75
CA ARG A 240 -0.98 -9.71 -7.46
C ARG A 240 -1.80 -8.44 -7.45
N GLN A 241 -3.04 -8.54 -6.99
CA GLN A 241 -3.93 -7.39 -6.86
C GLN A 241 -4.62 -7.39 -5.51
N GLU A 242 -4.57 -6.26 -4.82
CA GLU A 242 -5.43 -6.03 -3.67
C GLU A 242 -6.65 -5.18 -4.09
N ILE A 243 -7.83 -5.53 -3.59
CA ILE A 243 -9.08 -4.81 -3.88
C ILE A 243 -9.80 -4.59 -2.56
N MET A 244 -10.15 -3.35 -2.24
CA MET A 244 -10.88 -3.03 -1.02
C MET A 244 -12.39 -3.02 -1.29
N VAL A 245 -13.15 -3.61 -0.37
CA VAL A 245 -14.62 -3.68 -0.45
C VAL A 245 -15.22 -2.93 0.74
N GLY A 246 -15.98 -1.87 0.47
CA GLY A 246 -16.65 -1.07 1.49
C GLY A 246 -18.00 -1.67 1.87
N TYR A 247 -18.27 -1.88 3.18
CA TYR A 247 -19.54 -2.46 3.65
C TYR A 247 -20.54 -1.40 4.14
N SER A 248 -20.06 -0.43 4.92
CA SER A 248 -20.93 0.58 5.50
C SER A 248 -21.51 1.53 4.48
N ASP A 249 -20.73 1.93 3.49
CA ASP A 249 -21.16 2.95 2.53
C ASP A 249 -22.12 2.35 1.49
N SER A 250 -21.88 1.13 1.00
CA SER A 250 -22.85 0.40 0.16
C SER A 250 -24.18 0.16 0.88
N ALA A 251 -24.12 -0.11 2.19
CA ALA A 251 -25.33 -0.34 2.98
C ALA A 251 -26.15 0.94 3.21
N LYS A 252 -25.51 2.12 3.24
CA LYS A 252 -26.23 3.42 3.28
C LYS A 252 -26.85 3.75 1.92
N ASP A 253 -26.21 3.33 0.84
CA ASP A 253 -26.61 3.58 -0.54
C ASP A 253 -27.83 2.73 -0.95
N ALA A 254 -27.69 1.40 -0.95
CA ALA A 254 -28.72 0.47 -1.48
C ALA A 254 -29.47 -0.33 -0.40
N GLY A 255 -29.14 -0.13 0.88
CA GLY A 255 -29.63 -0.95 1.97
C GLY A 255 -28.81 -2.23 2.18
N ARG A 256 -28.79 -2.73 3.42
CA ARG A 256 -27.83 -3.74 3.88
C ARG A 256 -27.91 -5.09 3.15
N LEU A 257 -29.10 -5.55 2.77
CA LEU A 257 -29.27 -6.84 2.10
C LEU A 257 -28.72 -6.80 0.67
N ALA A 258 -29.12 -5.79 -0.12
CA ALA A 258 -28.65 -5.59 -1.49
C ALA A 258 -27.13 -5.41 -1.52
N ALA A 259 -26.59 -4.56 -0.64
CA ALA A 259 -25.15 -4.36 -0.49
C ALA A 259 -24.42 -5.68 -0.18
N SER A 260 -24.90 -6.46 0.79
CA SER A 260 -24.23 -7.73 1.16
C SER A 260 -24.24 -8.75 0.03
N TRP A 261 -25.34 -8.82 -0.74
CA TRP A 261 -25.44 -9.71 -1.90
C TRP A 261 -24.53 -9.25 -3.04
N ALA A 262 -24.55 -7.97 -3.39
CA ALA A 262 -23.68 -7.40 -4.42
C ALA A 262 -22.20 -7.61 -4.10
N GLN A 263 -21.80 -7.43 -2.84
CA GLN A 263 -20.43 -7.71 -2.40
C GLN A 263 -20.04 -9.17 -2.54
N TYR A 264 -20.94 -10.11 -2.25
CA TYR A 264 -20.70 -11.54 -2.40
C TYR A 264 -20.46 -11.87 -3.88
N GLU A 265 -21.38 -11.46 -4.76
CA GLU A 265 -21.26 -11.71 -6.20
C GLU A 265 -20.04 -11.03 -6.81
N THR A 266 -19.71 -9.83 -6.36
CA THR A 266 -18.54 -9.07 -6.85
C THR A 266 -17.24 -9.80 -6.51
N GLN A 267 -17.08 -10.25 -5.27
CA GLN A 267 -15.90 -11.01 -4.86
C GLN A 267 -15.76 -12.32 -5.64
N GLU A 268 -16.87 -13.05 -5.85
CA GLU A 268 -16.86 -14.27 -6.66
C GLU A 268 -16.43 -13.98 -8.12
N LYS A 269 -17.03 -12.95 -8.74
CA LYS A 269 -16.71 -12.52 -10.11
C LYS A 269 -15.26 -12.09 -10.25
N LEU A 270 -14.72 -11.35 -9.30
CA LEU A 270 -13.34 -10.84 -9.31
C LEU A 270 -12.32 -11.95 -9.03
N ALA A 271 -12.60 -12.86 -8.10
CA ALA A 271 -11.74 -14.02 -7.85
C ALA A 271 -11.64 -14.92 -9.08
N LYS A 272 -12.78 -15.19 -9.74
CA LYS A 272 -12.82 -15.93 -11.01
C LYS A 272 -12.01 -15.23 -12.11
N LEU A 273 -12.25 -13.94 -12.33
CA LEU A 273 -11.54 -13.15 -13.33
C LEU A 273 -10.03 -13.11 -13.05
N GLY A 274 -9.63 -12.97 -11.78
CA GLY A 274 -8.24 -13.01 -11.37
C GLY A 274 -7.56 -14.30 -11.82
N ARG A 275 -8.19 -15.47 -11.55
CA ARG A 275 -7.67 -16.76 -12.01
C ARG A 275 -7.58 -16.87 -13.53
N GLU A 276 -8.59 -16.41 -14.25
CA GLU A 276 -8.60 -16.39 -15.72
C GLU A 276 -7.43 -15.57 -16.30
N ARG A 277 -6.97 -14.54 -15.57
CA ARG A 277 -5.89 -13.63 -15.98
C ARG A 277 -4.55 -13.89 -15.29
N GLY A 278 -4.45 -14.94 -14.46
CA GLY A 278 -3.24 -15.23 -13.68
C GLY A 278 -2.92 -14.18 -12.61
N VAL A 279 -3.94 -13.52 -12.06
CA VAL A 279 -3.82 -12.52 -10.99
C VAL A 279 -4.33 -13.10 -9.67
N GLU A 280 -3.44 -13.07 -8.68
CA GLU A 280 -3.67 -13.47 -7.30
C GLU A 280 -4.39 -12.33 -6.55
N VAL A 281 -5.72 -12.42 -6.42
CA VAL A 281 -6.53 -11.38 -5.76
C VAL A 281 -6.49 -11.53 -4.24
N THR A 282 -6.35 -10.42 -3.51
CA THR A 282 -6.57 -10.32 -2.06
C THR A 282 -7.67 -9.29 -1.80
N PHE A 283 -8.70 -9.68 -1.08
CA PHE A 283 -9.74 -8.74 -0.66
C PHE A 283 -9.36 -8.06 0.66
N PHE A 284 -9.42 -6.73 0.66
CA PHE A 284 -9.31 -5.91 1.85
C PHE A 284 -10.70 -5.51 2.33
N HIS A 285 -11.14 -6.13 3.42
CA HIS A 285 -12.47 -5.93 3.97
C HIS A 285 -12.55 -4.65 4.82
N GLY A 286 -13.30 -3.67 4.33
CA GLY A 286 -13.49 -2.40 5.03
C GLY A 286 -14.38 -2.48 6.27
N LYS A 287 -14.57 -1.32 6.90
CA LYS A 287 -15.41 -1.12 8.08
C LYS A 287 -16.88 -1.50 7.82
N GLY A 288 -17.54 -2.07 8.84
CA GLY A 288 -18.99 -2.30 8.85
C GLY A 288 -19.45 -3.71 8.51
N GLY A 289 -18.55 -4.55 7.98
CA GLY A 289 -18.83 -5.97 7.76
C GLY A 289 -19.01 -6.76 9.06
N THR A 290 -19.58 -7.96 8.97
CA THR A 290 -19.67 -8.91 10.10
C THR A 290 -18.29 -9.32 10.64
N VAL A 291 -17.26 -9.25 9.79
CA VAL A 291 -15.85 -9.57 10.12
C VAL A 291 -15.20 -8.55 11.06
N GLY A 292 -15.43 -7.25 10.86
CA GLY A 292 -14.70 -6.19 11.58
C GLY A 292 -15.10 -5.99 13.05
N ARG A 293 -15.83 -6.95 13.64
CA ARG A 293 -16.40 -6.84 15.00
C ARG A 293 -15.63 -7.58 16.09
N GLY A 294 -14.54 -8.28 15.75
CA GLY A 294 -13.57 -8.84 16.68
C GLY A 294 -14.08 -9.96 17.61
N GLY A 295 -13.23 -10.97 17.84
CA GLY A 295 -13.27 -11.82 19.05
C GLY A 295 -14.53 -12.64 19.36
N ASN A 296 -15.50 -12.77 18.45
CA ASN A 296 -16.74 -13.53 18.70
C ASN A 296 -16.94 -14.68 17.68
N PRO A 297 -17.73 -15.72 18.01
CA PRO A 297 -18.07 -16.80 17.08
C PRO A 297 -18.65 -16.30 15.73
N ALA A 298 -19.30 -15.13 15.74
CA ALA A 298 -19.82 -14.53 14.52
C ALA A 298 -18.71 -14.07 13.55
N THR A 299 -17.51 -13.73 14.03
CA THR A 299 -16.36 -13.39 13.18
C THR A 299 -15.86 -14.64 12.45
N PHE A 300 -15.76 -15.78 13.15
CA PHE A 300 -15.42 -17.07 12.53
C PHE A 300 -16.43 -17.45 11.44
N HIS A 301 -17.73 -17.38 11.75
CA HIS A 301 -18.78 -17.66 10.76
C HIS A 301 -18.82 -16.63 9.62
N ALA A 302 -18.49 -15.36 9.89
CA ALA A 302 -18.36 -14.35 8.85
C ALA A 302 -17.22 -14.65 7.89
N ILE A 303 -16.06 -15.09 8.40
CA ILE A 303 -14.93 -15.52 7.58
C ILE A 303 -15.34 -16.72 6.73
N LEU A 304 -15.98 -17.75 7.33
CA LEU A 304 -16.48 -18.92 6.59
C LEU A 304 -17.58 -18.59 5.56
N GLY A 305 -18.30 -17.48 5.75
CA GLY A 305 -19.38 -17.05 4.86
C GLY A 305 -18.92 -16.33 3.59
N HIS A 306 -17.62 -16.11 3.40
CA HIS A 306 -17.11 -15.53 2.16
C HIS A 306 -17.30 -16.49 0.98
N PRO A 307 -17.41 -15.96 -0.27
CA PRO A 307 -17.45 -16.81 -1.44
C PRO A 307 -16.21 -17.74 -1.48
N PRO A 308 -16.35 -18.97 -2.02
CA PRO A 308 -15.21 -19.86 -2.16
C PRO A 308 -14.02 -19.20 -2.86
N GLU A 309 -12.80 -19.57 -2.47
CA GLU A 309 -11.56 -19.13 -3.14
C GLU A 309 -11.27 -17.62 -3.09
N THR A 310 -11.96 -16.87 -2.21
CA THR A 310 -11.73 -15.42 -2.05
C THR A 310 -10.72 -15.10 -0.94
N ILE A 311 -10.52 -16.01 0.03
CA ILE A 311 -9.52 -15.86 1.09
C ILE A 311 -8.17 -16.43 0.63
N ASP A 312 -8.15 -17.70 0.19
CA ASP A 312 -6.97 -18.36 -0.40
C ASP A 312 -5.64 -18.05 0.34
N GLY A 313 -5.65 -18.26 1.67
CA GLY A 313 -4.50 -18.03 2.56
C GLY A 313 -4.18 -16.57 2.91
N ARG A 314 -4.90 -15.59 2.35
CA ARG A 314 -4.67 -14.15 2.54
C ARG A 314 -5.94 -13.47 3.03
N PHE A 315 -5.86 -12.90 4.22
CA PHE A 315 -7.00 -12.22 4.84
C PHE A 315 -6.59 -10.86 5.36
N ARG A 316 -7.28 -9.82 4.93
CA ARG A 316 -7.02 -8.44 5.34
C ARG A 316 -8.33 -7.75 5.69
N VAL A 317 -8.41 -7.19 6.90
CA VAL A 317 -9.62 -6.55 7.41
C VAL A 317 -9.28 -5.28 8.16
N THR A 318 -10.16 -4.28 8.08
CA THR A 318 -10.12 -3.13 8.98
C THR A 318 -10.71 -3.49 10.34
N GLU A 319 -9.86 -3.61 11.36
CA GLU A 319 -10.27 -3.70 12.76
C GLU A 319 -10.91 -2.38 13.23
N GLN A 320 -12.14 -2.44 13.76
CA GLN A 320 -12.81 -1.29 14.36
C GLN A 320 -12.53 -1.26 15.86
N VAL A 321 -11.67 -0.34 16.29
CA VAL A 321 -11.65 0.06 17.69
C VAL A 321 -12.90 0.90 17.93
N ARG A 322 -13.87 0.39 18.69
CA ARG A 322 -14.90 1.26 19.28
C ARG A 322 -14.12 2.26 20.12
N ALA A 323 -14.20 3.55 19.79
CA ALA A 323 -13.76 4.59 20.71
C ALA A 323 -14.46 4.32 22.05
N GLY A 324 -13.69 3.91 23.06
CA GLY A 324 -14.22 3.69 24.39
C GLY A 324 -14.88 4.98 24.86
N GLY A 325 -16.15 4.88 25.23
CA GLY A 325 -16.82 5.89 26.06
C GLY A 325 -16.45 5.72 27.52
#